data_AF-A0A6F9DKS4-F1
#
_entry.id   AF-A0A6F9DKS4-F1
#
_cell.length_a   1.000
_cell.length_b   1.000
_cell.length_c   1.000
_cell.angle_alpha   90.00
_cell.angle_beta   90.00
_cell.angle_gamma   90.00
#
_symmetry.space_group_name_H-M   'P 1'
#
loop_
_entity.id
_entity.type
_entity.pdbx_description
1 polymer ?
#
loop_
_entity_poly.entity_id
_entity_poly.type
_entity_poly.pdbx_seq_one_letter_code
_entity_poly.pdbx_strand_id
1 'polypeptide(L)'
;MWSGHLLRKIVSSSQQLCKSNQLKFCFISTIKDINDEFHLPLNLHPKQPTDVTVQKMEEFLAPEGDFGLTPGLLRKAVTNCPELLSLRPIDIKVRLRSLQLHLNTSELRQLLANSPQTLLVDHKKLSKQVERVLNVSGLTRKEVKGLLTFAGQYFIDPVESRKKMDYLHLHIGEIKYEMDVLLAIVNVSLQDITLRHEFLSRRGQHFLPDRHGSTKITNPSVPDMILSPLEYFCEKVAFCDVKEFELFCKIYQHEEEILKSIEEAEDLSDSDDAPSELADYLIRHLKGNEITKTENNLHEN
;
A
#
# COMPACT_ATOMS: atom_id res chain seq x y z
N MET A 1 -34.97 14.19 -14.50
CA MET A 1 -34.24 15.47 -14.72
C MET A 1 -33.37 15.88 -13.51
N TRP A 2 -32.82 14.93 -12.74
CA TRP A 2 -32.15 15.19 -11.45
C TRP A 2 -30.77 14.50 -11.30
N SER A 3 -30.20 13.96 -12.40
CA SER A 3 -28.90 13.28 -12.39
C SER A 3 -27.70 14.23 -12.42
N GLY A 4 -27.86 15.44 -12.96
CA GLY A 4 -26.77 16.41 -13.08
C GLY A 4 -26.35 17.09 -11.76
N HIS A 5 -27.30 17.26 -10.83
CA HIS A 5 -27.02 17.92 -9.55
C HIS A 5 -26.30 17.00 -8.56
N LEU A 6 -26.62 15.70 -8.59
CA LEU A 6 -25.96 14.68 -7.76
C LEU A 6 -24.51 14.45 -8.20
N LEU A 7 -24.28 14.37 -9.52
CA LEU A 7 -22.93 14.22 -10.08
C LEU A 7 -22.06 15.46 -9.82
N ARG A 8 -22.61 16.68 -9.88
CA ARG A 8 -21.86 17.89 -9.52
C ARG A 8 -21.51 17.96 -8.03
N LYS A 9 -22.39 17.51 -7.13
CA LYS A 9 -22.11 17.43 -5.68
C LYS A 9 -21.04 16.37 -5.36
N ILE A 10 -21.07 15.23 -6.05
CA ILE A 10 -20.06 14.18 -5.88
C ILE A 10 -18.69 14.69 -6.36
N VAL A 11 -18.64 15.31 -7.55
CA VAL A 11 -17.39 15.84 -8.11
C VAL A 11 -16.84 17.02 -7.29
N SER A 12 -17.69 17.93 -6.78
CA SER A 12 -17.23 19.05 -5.94
C SER A 12 -16.70 18.58 -4.58
N SER A 13 -17.34 17.57 -3.97
CA SER A 13 -16.88 16.98 -2.71
C SER A 13 -15.59 16.19 -2.90
N SER A 14 -15.44 15.46 -4.02
CA SER A 14 -14.21 14.73 -4.35
C SER A 14 -13.02 15.66 -4.61
N GLN A 15 -13.21 16.82 -5.24
CA GLN A 15 -12.13 17.81 -5.45
C GLN A 15 -11.69 18.50 -4.15
N GLN A 16 -12.57 18.59 -3.14
CA GLN A 16 -12.23 19.12 -1.82
C GLN A 16 -11.53 18.08 -0.91
N LEU A 17 -11.67 16.78 -1.23
CA LEU A 17 -11.14 15.64 -0.46
C LEU A 17 -9.69 15.25 -0.77
N CYS A 18 -9.02 15.90 -1.72
CA CYS A 18 -7.60 15.65 -2.07
C CYS A 18 -6.58 16.37 -1.16
N LYS A 19 -6.97 16.77 0.06
CA LYS A 19 -6.06 17.34 1.06
C LYS A 19 -6.33 16.66 2.40
N SER A 20 -5.41 15.79 2.84
CA SER A 20 -5.36 15.07 4.13
C SER A 20 -5.93 13.64 4.15
N ASN A 21 -5.19 12.76 4.84
CA ASN A 21 -5.41 11.32 5.08
C ASN A 21 -6.68 10.98 5.90
N GLN A 22 -7.77 11.72 5.73
CA GLN A 22 -9.07 11.46 6.39
C GLN A 22 -10.07 10.70 5.51
N LEU A 23 -9.64 10.19 4.36
CA LEU A 23 -10.51 9.56 3.35
C LEU A 23 -11.37 8.39 3.85
N LYS A 24 -10.97 7.66 4.90
CA LYS A 24 -11.76 6.53 5.42
C LYS A 24 -12.96 6.94 6.28
N PHE A 25 -12.94 8.09 6.94
CA PHE A 25 -14.03 8.52 7.83
C PHE A 25 -15.07 9.40 7.10
N CYS A 26 -14.63 10.27 6.18
CA CYS A 26 -15.54 11.18 5.46
C CYS A 26 -16.36 10.51 4.34
N PHE A 27 -15.85 9.44 3.72
CA PHE A 27 -16.60 8.71 2.69
C PHE A 27 -17.79 7.95 3.29
N ILE A 28 -17.62 7.43 4.51
CA ILE A 28 -18.67 6.71 5.24
C ILE A 28 -19.77 7.66 5.74
N SER A 29 -19.42 8.87 6.20
CA SER A 29 -20.43 9.86 6.63
C SER A 29 -21.25 10.40 5.45
N THR A 30 -20.59 10.70 4.32
CA THR A 30 -21.27 11.26 3.13
C THR A 30 -22.21 10.23 2.48
N ILE A 31 -21.87 8.94 2.49
CA ILE A 31 -22.76 7.87 2.02
C ILE A 31 -23.95 7.66 2.97
N LYS A 32 -23.76 7.87 4.28
CA LYS A 32 -24.83 7.75 5.27
C LYS A 32 -25.88 8.85 5.12
N ASP A 33 -25.41 10.09 4.88
CA ASP A 33 -26.30 11.24 4.64
C ASP A 33 -27.12 11.09 3.34
N ILE A 34 -26.54 10.45 2.30
CA ILE A 34 -27.26 10.15 1.05
C ILE A 34 -28.23 8.97 1.23
N ASN A 35 -27.90 7.99 2.09
CA ASN A 35 -28.76 6.82 2.31
C ASN A 35 -30.00 7.14 3.16
N ASP A 36 -29.89 8.10 4.08
CA ASP A 36 -31.00 8.55 4.94
C ASP A 36 -32.02 9.42 4.18
N GLU A 37 -31.64 10.05 3.06
CA GLU A 37 -32.52 10.89 2.24
C GLU A 37 -33.27 10.12 1.14
N PHE A 38 -32.82 8.91 0.75
CA PHE A 38 -33.34 8.19 -0.44
C PHE A 38 -33.92 6.79 -0.21
N HIS A 39 -33.92 6.23 1.01
CA HIS A 39 -34.53 4.92 1.33
C HIS A 39 -34.30 3.80 0.28
N LEU A 40 -33.11 3.74 -0.32
CA LEU A 40 -32.75 2.66 -1.23
C LEU A 40 -32.16 1.49 -0.43
N PRO A 41 -32.57 0.22 -0.68
CA PRO A 41 -32.05 -0.93 0.04
C PRO A 41 -30.66 -1.32 -0.50
N LEU A 42 -29.63 -0.57 -0.11
CA LEU A 42 -28.24 -0.93 -0.36
C LEU A 42 -27.72 -1.78 0.81
N ASN A 43 -27.76 -3.10 0.61
CA ASN A 43 -27.20 -4.08 1.53
C ASN A 43 -25.66 -4.16 1.36
N LEU A 44 -24.96 -3.08 1.73
CA LEU A 44 -23.50 -2.93 1.57
C LEU A 44 -22.79 -2.54 2.89
N HIS A 45 -23.18 -3.16 4.01
CA HIS A 45 -22.36 -3.16 5.22
C HIS A 45 -21.87 -4.58 5.54
N PRO A 46 -20.55 -4.82 5.71
CA PRO A 46 -20.10 -5.94 6.51
C PRO A 46 -20.63 -5.68 7.92
N LYS A 47 -21.56 -6.52 8.38
CA LYS A 47 -22.14 -6.42 9.72
C LYS A 47 -20.99 -6.28 10.73
N GLN A 48 -21.01 -5.24 11.57
CA GLN A 48 -20.08 -5.17 12.69
C GLN A 48 -20.14 -6.49 13.47
N PRO A 49 -18.99 -7.05 13.90
CA PRO A 49 -18.97 -8.28 14.67
C PRO A 49 -19.93 -8.16 15.84
N THR A 50 -21.02 -8.92 15.82
CA THR A 50 -21.80 -9.08 17.05
C THR A 50 -21.00 -9.96 17.98
N ASP A 51 -21.02 -9.66 19.29
CA ASP A 51 -20.36 -10.47 20.31
C ASP A 51 -20.68 -11.97 20.17
N VAL A 52 -21.91 -12.27 19.75
CA VAL A 52 -22.43 -13.61 19.50
C VAL A 52 -21.71 -14.31 18.34
N THR A 53 -21.30 -13.59 17.29
CA THR A 53 -20.57 -14.17 16.14
C THR A 53 -19.15 -14.56 16.55
N VAL A 54 -18.48 -13.71 17.32
CA VAL A 54 -17.12 -13.96 17.82
C VAL A 54 -17.16 -15.12 18.83
N GLN A 55 -18.11 -15.12 19.76
CA GLN A 55 -18.28 -16.20 20.75
C GLN A 55 -18.50 -17.57 20.10
N LYS A 56 -19.37 -17.67 19.10
CA LYS A 56 -19.58 -18.93 18.37
C LYS A 56 -18.32 -19.42 17.65
N MET A 57 -17.48 -18.49 17.18
CA MET A 57 -16.21 -18.81 16.55
C MET A 57 -15.18 -19.27 17.59
N GLU A 58 -15.15 -18.64 18.76
CA GLU A 58 -14.33 -19.06 19.91
C GLU A 58 -14.69 -20.47 20.36
N GLU A 59 -15.98 -20.75 20.58
CA GLU A 59 -16.49 -22.07 20.97
C GLU A 59 -16.13 -23.16 19.95
N PHE A 60 -16.16 -22.86 18.66
CA PHE A 60 -15.80 -23.82 17.61
C PHE A 60 -14.29 -24.09 17.53
N LEU A 61 -13.47 -23.07 17.82
CA LEU A 61 -12.00 -23.18 17.75
C LEU A 61 -11.37 -23.70 19.05
N ALA A 62 -12.07 -23.62 20.18
CA ALA A 62 -11.62 -24.09 21.50
C ALA A 62 -11.36 -25.61 21.63
N PRO A 63 -12.17 -26.53 21.08
CA PRO A 63 -12.08 -27.96 21.40
C PRO A 63 -10.97 -28.75 20.67
N GLU A 64 -10.28 -28.18 19.68
CA GLU A 64 -9.32 -28.95 18.87
C GLU A 64 -7.98 -28.24 18.66
N GLY A 65 -7.02 -28.55 19.54
CA GLY A 65 -5.59 -28.22 19.36
C GLY A 65 -5.18 -26.89 19.99
N ASP A 66 -4.01 -26.88 20.62
CA ASP A 66 -3.40 -25.67 21.19
C ASP A 66 -2.87 -24.75 20.07
N PHE A 67 -3.79 -24.11 19.33
CA PHE A 67 -3.47 -22.94 18.52
C PHE A 67 -3.10 -21.73 19.40
N GLY A 68 -3.20 -21.87 20.73
CA GLY A 68 -2.93 -20.80 21.67
C GLY A 68 -3.91 -19.63 21.56
N LEU A 69 -5.08 -19.85 20.96
CA LEU A 69 -6.13 -18.86 20.78
C LEU A 69 -6.76 -18.55 22.12
N THR A 70 -6.50 -17.36 22.65
CA THR A 70 -7.28 -16.81 23.75
C THR A 70 -8.46 -16.02 23.17
N PRO A 71 -9.63 -15.99 23.84
CA PRO A 71 -10.77 -15.18 23.41
C PRO A 71 -10.39 -13.71 23.15
N GLY A 72 -9.56 -13.12 24.03
CA GLY A 72 -9.05 -11.76 23.87
C GLY A 72 -8.21 -11.56 22.60
N LEU A 73 -7.40 -12.55 22.21
CA LEU A 73 -6.60 -12.49 21.00
C LEU A 73 -7.46 -12.57 19.74
N LEU A 74 -8.46 -13.46 19.71
CA LEU A 74 -9.34 -13.61 18.56
C LEU A 74 -10.18 -12.34 18.35
N ARG A 75 -10.72 -11.79 19.44
CA ARG A 75 -11.44 -10.51 19.43
C ARG A 75 -10.55 -9.37 18.92
N LYS A 76 -9.30 -9.28 19.36
CA LYS A 76 -8.33 -8.30 18.85
C LYS A 76 -8.06 -8.50 17.35
N ALA A 77 -7.85 -9.74 16.92
CA ALA A 77 -7.62 -10.08 15.51
C ALA A 77 -8.82 -9.68 14.62
N VAL A 78 -10.04 -9.98 15.05
CA VAL A 78 -11.28 -9.59 14.34
C VAL A 78 -11.50 -8.08 14.36
N THR A 79 -11.13 -7.39 15.44
CA THR A 79 -11.22 -5.93 15.51
C THR A 79 -10.25 -5.28 14.51
N ASN A 80 -9.04 -5.82 14.38
CA ASN A 80 -8.02 -5.33 13.45
C ASN A 80 -8.28 -5.77 11.99
N CYS A 81 -8.95 -6.90 11.78
CA CYS A 81 -9.30 -7.45 10.47
C CYS A 81 -10.73 -8.04 10.51
N PRO A 82 -11.76 -7.19 10.34
CA PRO A 82 -13.16 -7.62 10.34
C PRO A 82 -13.50 -8.63 9.24
N GLU A 83 -12.72 -8.62 8.15
CA GLU A 83 -12.86 -9.54 7.02
C GLU A 83 -12.68 -11.01 7.44
N LEU A 84 -12.03 -11.29 8.58
CA LEU A 84 -11.93 -12.64 9.12
C LEU A 84 -13.29 -13.29 9.37
N LEU A 85 -14.32 -12.49 9.68
CA LEU A 85 -15.68 -12.99 9.91
C LEU A 85 -16.37 -13.50 8.64
N SER A 86 -15.83 -13.17 7.47
CA SER A 86 -16.30 -13.73 6.20
C SER A 86 -15.90 -15.21 6.05
N LEU A 87 -14.88 -15.66 6.78
CA LEU A 87 -14.40 -17.04 6.73
C LEU A 87 -15.25 -17.93 7.62
N ARG A 88 -15.45 -19.18 7.18
CA ARG A 88 -16.08 -20.19 8.04
C ARG A 88 -15.08 -20.62 9.12
N PRO A 89 -15.53 -20.95 10.34
CA PRO A 89 -14.64 -21.40 11.42
C PRO A 89 -13.75 -22.60 11.03
N ILE A 90 -14.25 -23.50 10.19
CA ILE A 90 -13.48 -24.63 9.65
C ILE A 90 -12.33 -24.19 8.74
N ASP A 91 -12.51 -23.13 7.94
CA ASP A 91 -11.47 -22.63 7.04
C ASP A 91 -10.36 -21.95 7.83
N ILE A 92 -10.71 -21.19 8.87
CA ILE A 92 -9.75 -20.59 9.83
C ILE A 92 -8.92 -21.69 10.47
N LYS A 93 -9.56 -22.76 10.95
CA LYS A 93 -8.89 -23.91 11.57
C LYS A 93 -7.91 -24.60 10.63
N VAL A 94 -8.29 -24.84 9.38
CA VAL A 94 -7.41 -25.43 8.36
C VAL A 94 -6.21 -24.51 8.10
N ARG A 95 -6.43 -23.19 8.00
CA ARG A 95 -5.36 -22.21 7.78
C ARG A 95 -4.39 -22.15 8.96
N LEU A 96 -4.89 -22.18 10.20
CA LEU A 96 -4.06 -22.23 11.40
C LEU A 96 -3.23 -23.52 11.48
N ARG A 97 -3.82 -24.68 11.16
CA ARG A 97 -3.07 -25.96 11.09
C ARG A 97 -1.96 -25.92 10.05
N SER A 98 -2.21 -25.31 8.90
CA SER A 98 -1.18 -25.14 7.87
C SER A 98 -0.05 -24.25 8.36
N LEU A 99 -0.35 -23.18 9.10
CA LEU A 99 0.66 -22.28 9.66
C LEU A 99 1.47 -22.93 10.80
N GLN A 100 0.89 -23.87 11.55
CA GLN A 100 1.60 -24.66 12.57
C GLN A 100 2.78 -25.49 12.03
N LEU A 101 2.81 -25.76 10.71
CA LEU A 101 3.96 -26.40 10.07
C LEU A 101 5.20 -25.49 10.05
N HIS A 102 4.99 -24.18 10.12
CA HIS A 102 6.05 -23.17 10.04
C HIS A 102 6.25 -22.43 11.37
N LEU A 103 5.19 -22.27 12.16
CA LEU A 103 5.15 -21.46 13.37
C LEU A 103 4.78 -22.28 14.60
N ASN A 104 5.44 -22.01 15.73
CA ASN A 104 5.00 -22.53 17.02
C ASN A 104 3.79 -21.75 17.56
N THR A 105 3.21 -22.23 18.65
CA THR A 105 2.01 -21.62 19.26
C THR A 105 2.21 -20.15 19.66
N SER A 106 3.38 -19.76 20.15
CA SER A 106 3.67 -18.36 20.51
C SER A 106 3.78 -17.48 19.27
N GLU A 107 4.47 -17.96 18.23
CA GLU A 107 4.61 -17.28 16.94
C GLU A 107 3.25 -17.10 16.25
N LEU A 108 2.37 -18.10 16.32
CA LEU A 108 0.99 -17.99 15.83
C LEU A 108 0.18 -16.93 16.56
N ARG A 109 0.31 -16.85 17.89
CA ARG A 109 -0.35 -15.79 18.66
C ARG A 109 0.10 -14.40 18.22
N GLN A 110 1.40 -14.25 17.98
CA GLN A 110 1.98 -12.99 17.49
C GLN A 110 1.50 -12.67 16.06
N LEU A 111 1.47 -13.66 15.16
CA LEU A 111 0.91 -13.51 13.81
C LEU A 111 -0.53 -13.01 13.85
N LEU A 112 -1.37 -13.57 14.71
CA LEU A 112 -2.77 -13.15 14.84
C LEU A 112 -2.93 -11.76 15.44
N ALA A 113 -2.00 -11.35 16.30
CA ALA A 113 -2.00 -10.01 16.87
C ALA A 113 -1.57 -8.93 15.86
N ASN A 114 -0.61 -9.25 14.99
CA ASN A 114 0.07 -8.28 14.13
C ASN A 114 -0.35 -8.34 12.66
N SER A 115 -0.67 -9.52 12.14
CA SER A 115 -0.99 -9.77 10.73
C SER A 115 -2.13 -10.79 10.54
N PRO A 116 -3.31 -10.58 11.16
CA PRO A 116 -4.45 -11.48 11.03
C PRO A 116 -4.91 -11.69 9.58
N GLN A 117 -4.69 -10.71 8.69
CA GLN A 117 -5.02 -10.76 7.28
C GLN A 117 -4.34 -11.91 6.52
N THR A 118 -3.25 -12.49 7.05
CA THR A 118 -2.61 -13.70 6.47
C THR A 118 -3.59 -14.87 6.41
N LEU A 119 -4.52 -14.93 7.37
CA LEU A 119 -5.58 -15.92 7.37
C LEU A 119 -6.62 -15.68 6.28
N LEU A 120 -6.61 -14.59 5.51
CA LEU A 120 -7.51 -14.38 4.36
C LEU A 120 -7.01 -15.09 3.09
N VAL A 121 -5.71 -15.38 3.03
CA VAL A 121 -5.09 -16.09 1.90
C VAL A 121 -5.38 -17.59 2.00
N ASP A 122 -5.54 -18.24 0.84
CA ASP A 122 -5.63 -19.71 0.79
C ASP A 122 -4.36 -20.36 1.37
N HIS A 123 -4.54 -21.30 2.29
CA HIS A 123 -3.46 -21.99 2.99
C HIS A 123 -2.44 -22.66 2.06
N LYS A 124 -2.89 -23.26 0.93
CA LYS A 124 -1.96 -23.91 -0.02
C LYS A 124 -1.13 -22.87 -0.76
N LYS A 125 -1.74 -21.75 -1.13
CA LYS A 125 -1.01 -20.62 -1.73
C LYS A 125 0.02 -20.06 -0.74
N LEU A 126 -0.40 -19.76 0.49
CA LEU A 126 0.47 -19.19 1.52
C LEU A 126 1.64 -20.12 1.83
N SER A 127 1.40 -21.41 2.04
CA SER A 127 2.45 -22.40 2.30
C SER A 127 3.45 -22.49 1.13
N LYS A 128 2.97 -22.50 -0.13
CA LYS A 128 3.85 -22.44 -1.32
C LYS A 128 4.68 -21.17 -1.37
N GLN A 129 4.14 -20.02 -0.94
CA GLN A 129 4.91 -18.78 -0.87
C GLN A 129 6.00 -18.85 0.19
N VAL A 130 5.68 -19.35 1.38
CA VAL A 130 6.65 -19.53 2.47
C VAL A 130 7.81 -20.42 2.01
N GLU A 131 7.51 -21.57 1.38
CA GLU A 131 8.53 -22.46 0.82
C GLU A 131 9.34 -21.81 -0.31
N ARG A 132 8.70 -21.03 -1.19
CA ARG A 132 9.41 -20.29 -2.24
C ARG A 132 10.40 -19.29 -1.65
N VAL A 133 9.97 -18.51 -0.65
CA VAL A 133 10.83 -17.51 0.00
C VAL A 133 12.01 -18.21 0.67
N LEU A 134 11.79 -19.31 1.39
CA LEU A 134 12.87 -20.11 1.99
C LEU A 134 13.90 -20.60 0.98
N ASN A 135 13.47 -20.92 -0.25
CA ASN A 135 14.35 -21.49 -1.27
C ASN A 135 15.03 -20.46 -2.17
N VAL A 136 14.46 -19.26 -2.34
CA VAL A 136 14.89 -18.31 -3.39
C VAL A 136 15.42 -16.98 -2.81
N SER A 137 14.99 -16.57 -1.62
CA SER A 137 15.31 -15.22 -1.09
C SER A 137 16.67 -15.10 -0.40
N GLY A 138 17.34 -16.23 -0.12
CA GLY A 138 18.55 -16.25 0.71
C GLY A 138 18.31 -16.00 2.21
N LEU A 139 17.05 -15.78 2.62
CA LEU A 139 16.67 -15.62 4.02
C LEU A 139 16.73 -16.95 4.78
N THR A 140 17.15 -16.88 6.03
CA THR A 140 17.14 -18.02 6.95
C THR A 140 15.71 -18.37 7.37
N ARG A 141 15.51 -19.61 7.84
CA ARG A 141 14.22 -20.04 8.38
C ARG A 141 13.73 -19.16 9.53
N LYS A 142 14.64 -18.64 10.36
CA LYS A 142 14.31 -17.74 11.47
C LYS A 142 13.77 -16.40 10.95
N GLU A 143 14.38 -15.86 9.91
CA GLU A 143 13.98 -14.59 9.29
C GLU A 143 12.63 -14.72 8.59
N VAL A 144 12.40 -15.81 7.86
CA VAL A 144 11.09 -16.10 7.24
C VAL A 144 10.00 -16.25 8.30
N LYS A 145 10.28 -16.90 9.44
CA LYS A 145 9.34 -16.94 10.57
C LYS A 145 9.06 -15.54 11.13
N GLY A 146 10.09 -14.71 11.27
CA GLY A 146 9.96 -13.31 11.68
C GLY A 146 9.04 -12.52 10.74
N LEU A 147 9.29 -12.60 9.43
CA LEU A 147 8.44 -11.99 8.41
C LEU A 147 7.00 -12.48 8.52
N LEU A 148 6.79 -13.80 8.62
CA LEU A 148 5.44 -14.37 8.67
C LEU A 148 4.68 -13.92 9.93
N THR A 149 5.41 -13.72 11.03
CA THR A 149 4.85 -13.36 12.35
C THR A 149 4.55 -11.86 12.49
N PHE A 150 5.41 -11.00 11.95
CA PHE A 150 5.34 -9.54 12.19
C PHE A 150 5.03 -8.72 10.93
N ALA A 151 5.25 -9.28 9.75
CA ALA A 151 5.08 -8.62 8.46
C ALA A 151 4.39 -9.55 7.45
N GLY A 152 3.25 -10.11 7.86
CA GLY A 152 2.53 -11.12 7.07
C GLY A 152 2.12 -10.64 5.66
N GLN A 153 2.01 -9.32 5.47
CA GLN A 153 1.78 -8.68 4.17
C GLN A 153 2.80 -9.10 3.10
N TYR A 154 4.04 -9.42 3.50
CA TYR A 154 5.09 -9.91 2.60
C TYR A 154 4.66 -11.15 1.80
N PHE A 155 3.84 -12.02 2.41
CA PHE A 155 3.38 -13.25 1.79
C PHE A 155 1.99 -13.15 1.17
N ILE A 156 1.23 -12.11 1.51
CA ILE A 156 -0.14 -11.89 1.01
C ILE A 156 -0.07 -11.36 -0.41
N ASP A 157 0.79 -10.38 -0.64
CA ASP A 157 1.07 -9.83 -1.96
C ASP A 157 2.55 -10.06 -2.31
N PRO A 158 2.89 -11.25 -2.81
CA PRO A 158 4.27 -11.57 -3.17
C PRO A 158 4.73 -10.79 -4.41
N VAL A 159 3.82 -10.28 -5.24
CA VAL A 159 4.17 -9.47 -6.42
C VAL A 159 4.62 -8.09 -5.97
N GLU A 160 3.81 -7.43 -5.13
CA GLU A 160 4.15 -6.13 -4.56
C GLU A 160 5.42 -6.20 -3.70
N SER A 161 5.53 -7.23 -2.86
CA SER A 161 6.72 -7.42 -2.02
C SER A 161 7.98 -7.62 -2.85
N ARG A 162 7.89 -8.38 -3.94
CA ARG A 162 8.99 -8.53 -4.89
C ARG A 162 9.33 -7.21 -5.57
N LYS A 163 8.35 -6.44 -6.06
CA LYS A 163 8.58 -5.13 -6.67
C LYS A 163 9.31 -4.17 -5.72
N LYS A 164 8.96 -4.17 -4.43
CA LYS A 164 9.67 -3.38 -3.42
C LYS A 164 11.13 -3.83 -3.28
N MET A 165 11.38 -5.14 -3.15
CA MET A 165 12.74 -5.65 -3.03
C MET A 165 13.57 -5.37 -4.28
N ASP A 166 12.99 -5.58 -5.47
CA ASP A 166 13.61 -5.28 -6.74
C ASP A 166 13.91 -3.77 -6.85
N TYR A 167 12.99 -2.90 -6.42
CA TYR A 167 13.21 -1.46 -6.45
C TYR A 167 14.37 -1.03 -5.55
N LEU A 168 14.38 -1.49 -4.30
CA LEU A 168 15.45 -1.18 -3.36
C LEU A 168 16.82 -1.72 -3.84
N HIS A 169 16.82 -2.89 -4.48
CA HIS A 169 18.05 -3.46 -5.03
C HIS A 169 18.55 -2.72 -6.27
N LEU A 170 17.67 -2.45 -7.24
CA LEU A 170 18.04 -1.93 -8.55
C LEU A 170 18.19 -0.40 -8.58
N HIS A 171 17.40 0.33 -7.78
CA HIS A 171 17.39 1.80 -7.79
C HIS A 171 18.08 2.41 -6.58
N ILE A 172 17.97 1.80 -5.40
CA ILE A 172 18.65 2.29 -4.19
C ILE A 172 20.04 1.66 -4.03
N GLY A 173 20.24 0.45 -4.53
CA GLY A 173 21.51 -0.28 -4.45
C GLY A 173 21.70 -1.06 -3.15
N GLU A 174 20.63 -1.27 -2.39
CA GLU A 174 20.69 -2.01 -1.14
C GLU A 174 20.59 -3.52 -1.41
N ILE A 175 21.62 -4.26 -0.97
CA ILE A 175 21.78 -5.69 -1.29
C ILE A 175 21.38 -6.56 -0.10
N LYS A 176 21.49 -6.04 1.13
CA LYS A 176 21.16 -6.79 2.34
C LYS A 176 20.44 -5.89 3.33
N TYR A 177 19.29 -6.37 3.81
CA TYR A 177 18.52 -5.68 4.83
C TYR A 177 18.74 -6.34 6.17
N GLU A 178 18.97 -5.53 7.18
CA GLU A 178 18.73 -5.97 8.55
C GLU A 178 17.25 -6.33 8.73
N MET A 179 16.97 -7.30 9.57
CA MET A 179 15.62 -7.83 9.71
C MET A 179 14.61 -6.78 10.17
N ASP A 180 15.00 -5.88 11.06
CA ASP A 180 14.11 -4.83 11.57
C ASP A 180 13.74 -3.84 10.45
N VAL A 181 14.68 -3.55 9.56
CA VAL A 181 14.46 -2.71 8.37
C VAL A 181 13.52 -3.41 7.39
N LEU A 182 13.76 -4.69 7.10
CA LEU A 182 12.91 -5.46 6.22
C LEU A 182 11.47 -5.55 6.74
N LEU A 183 11.29 -5.81 8.03
CA LEU A 183 9.98 -5.86 8.69
C LEU A 183 9.22 -4.54 8.58
N ALA A 184 9.92 -3.41 8.69
CA ALA A 184 9.32 -2.09 8.59
C ALA A 184 8.96 -1.74 7.14
N ILE A 185 9.85 -2.01 6.18
CA ILE A 185 9.65 -1.70 4.75
C ILE A 185 8.41 -2.40 4.17
N VAL A 186 8.11 -3.62 4.61
CA VAL A 186 6.94 -4.38 4.12
C VAL A 186 5.64 -3.57 4.27
N ASN A 187 5.54 -2.76 5.32
CA ASN A 187 4.38 -1.94 5.63
C ASN A 187 4.36 -0.57 4.93
N VAL A 188 5.45 -0.18 4.26
CA VAL A 188 5.53 1.06 3.47
C VAL A 188 5.10 0.77 2.04
N SER A 189 4.33 1.66 1.41
CA SER A 189 3.92 1.47 0.01
C SER A 189 5.13 1.60 -0.94
N LEU A 190 5.11 0.90 -2.08
CA LEU A 190 6.14 1.11 -3.10
C LEU A 190 6.19 2.56 -3.57
N GLN A 191 5.03 3.21 -3.68
CA GLN A 191 4.94 4.61 -4.06
C GLN A 191 5.68 5.54 -3.08
N ASP A 192 5.52 5.36 -1.77
CA ASP A 192 6.23 6.17 -0.78
C ASP A 192 7.75 5.95 -0.83
N ILE A 193 8.18 4.70 -1.02
CA ILE A 193 9.59 4.36 -1.23
C ILE A 193 10.14 5.10 -2.45
N THR A 194 9.45 5.00 -3.58
CA THR A 194 9.82 5.63 -4.84
C THR A 194 9.86 7.15 -4.73
N LEU A 195 8.81 7.78 -4.20
CA LEU A 195 8.75 9.24 -4.08
C LEU A 195 9.89 9.81 -3.24
N ARG A 196 10.19 9.19 -2.09
CA ARG A 196 11.29 9.66 -1.23
C ARG A 196 12.65 9.46 -1.87
N HIS A 197 12.88 8.31 -2.50
CA HIS A 197 14.12 8.04 -3.22
C HIS A 197 14.31 8.99 -4.42
N GLU A 198 13.30 9.12 -5.27
CA GLU A 198 13.34 9.96 -6.48
C GLU A 198 13.55 11.42 -6.15
N PHE A 199 12.94 11.91 -5.07
CA PHE A 199 13.17 13.28 -4.62
C PHE A 199 14.64 13.54 -4.26
N LEU A 200 15.26 12.63 -3.49
CA LEU A 200 16.67 12.73 -3.13
C LEU A 200 17.57 12.58 -4.37
N SER A 201 17.26 11.65 -5.26
CA SER A 201 18.02 11.41 -6.49
C SER A 201 18.02 12.62 -7.41
N ARG A 202 16.85 13.26 -7.65
CA ARG A 202 16.76 14.47 -8.48
C ARG A 202 17.45 15.69 -7.86
N ARG A 203 17.61 15.71 -6.54
CA ARG A 203 18.39 16.74 -5.83
C ARG A 203 19.88 16.42 -5.74
N GLY A 204 20.32 15.28 -6.29
CA GLY A 204 21.71 14.84 -6.18
C GLY A 204 22.12 14.50 -4.74
N GLN A 205 21.16 14.12 -3.89
CA GLN A 205 21.36 13.70 -2.49
C GLN A 205 21.36 12.18 -2.33
N HIS A 206 21.07 11.44 -3.40
CA HIS A 206 21.21 10.01 -3.48
C HIS A 206 21.77 9.63 -4.85
N PHE A 207 22.71 8.68 -4.89
CA PHE A 207 23.22 8.12 -6.14
C PHE A 207 23.23 6.60 -6.06
N LEU A 208 22.89 5.92 -7.15
CA LEU A 208 23.05 4.48 -7.20
C LEU A 208 24.54 4.11 -6.98
N PRO A 209 24.85 3.20 -6.04
CA PRO A 209 26.20 2.71 -5.83
C PRO A 209 26.80 2.12 -7.11
N ASP A 210 28.09 2.33 -7.31
CA ASP A 210 28.82 1.70 -8.40
C ASP A 210 29.03 0.19 -8.15
N ARG A 211 29.70 -0.50 -9.09
CA ARG A 211 30.01 -1.93 -8.99
C ARG A 211 30.84 -2.33 -7.76
N HIS A 212 31.47 -1.36 -7.08
CA HIS A 212 32.25 -1.54 -5.85
C HIS A 212 31.46 -1.14 -4.61
N GLY A 213 30.18 -0.79 -4.75
CA GLY A 213 29.32 -0.31 -3.66
C GLY A 213 29.62 1.12 -3.22
N SER A 214 30.37 1.89 -4.01
CA SER A 214 30.78 3.25 -3.67
C SER A 214 29.93 4.30 -4.39
N THR A 215 29.73 5.44 -3.74
CA THR A 215 28.94 6.57 -4.26
C THR A 215 29.76 7.86 -4.20
N LYS A 216 29.41 8.84 -5.03
CA LYS A 216 30.12 10.15 -5.08
C LYS A 216 29.94 10.97 -3.79
N ILE A 217 28.84 10.74 -3.09
CA ILE A 217 28.51 11.29 -1.79
C ILE A 217 28.08 10.15 -0.88
N THR A 218 28.07 10.35 0.43
CA THR A 218 27.45 9.39 1.34
C THR A 218 25.94 9.47 1.19
N ASN A 219 25.32 8.41 0.69
CA ASN A 219 23.86 8.33 0.61
C ASN A 219 23.25 8.27 2.02
N PRO A 220 22.05 8.84 2.20
CA PRO A 220 21.25 8.60 3.40
C PRO A 220 20.97 7.12 3.60
N SER A 221 20.84 6.70 4.85
CA SER A 221 20.48 5.32 5.18
C SER A 221 19.04 5.02 4.75
N VAL A 222 18.75 3.75 4.41
CA VAL A 222 17.39 3.31 4.07
C VAL A 222 16.39 3.62 5.20
N PRO A 223 16.69 3.38 6.49
CA PRO A 223 15.80 3.78 7.58
C PRO A 223 15.50 5.28 7.63
N ASP A 224 16.53 6.13 7.48
CA ASP A 224 16.33 7.58 7.50
C ASP A 224 15.52 8.04 6.28
N MET A 225 15.78 7.48 5.11
CA MET A 225 15.07 7.83 3.89
C MET A 225 13.61 7.36 3.93
N ILE A 226 13.36 6.09 4.23
CA ILE A 226 12.05 5.46 3.98
C ILE A 226 11.19 5.39 5.23
N LEU A 227 11.78 5.05 6.38
CA LEU A 227 11.03 4.68 7.59
C LEU A 227 10.78 5.87 8.53
N SER A 228 11.50 6.99 8.32
CA SER A 228 11.35 8.18 9.15
C SER A 228 10.01 8.89 8.93
N PRO A 229 9.48 9.59 9.95
CA PRO A 229 8.34 10.50 9.77
C PRO A 229 8.63 11.55 8.70
N LEU A 230 7.57 12.05 8.04
CA LEU A 230 7.70 12.97 6.91
C LEU A 230 8.49 14.23 7.28
N GLU A 231 8.23 14.80 8.46
CA GLU A 231 8.90 16.01 8.94
C GLU A 231 10.40 15.79 9.14
N TYR A 232 10.77 14.63 9.70
CA TYR A 232 12.18 14.25 9.87
C TYR A 232 12.86 14.03 8.53
N PHE A 233 12.19 13.33 7.60
CA PHE A 233 12.70 13.14 6.25
C PHE A 233 12.96 14.49 5.57
N CYS A 234 11.99 15.40 5.55
CA CYS A 234 12.14 16.71 4.93
C CYS A 234 13.23 17.54 5.60
N GLU A 235 13.23 17.65 6.93
CA GLU A 235 14.14 18.55 7.64
C GLU A 235 15.58 18.01 7.72
N LYS A 236 15.74 16.71 8.03
CA LYS A 236 17.03 16.12 8.40
C LYS A 236 17.69 15.32 7.29
N VAL A 237 16.91 14.81 6.34
CA VAL A 237 17.42 13.94 5.28
C VAL A 237 17.47 14.69 3.95
N ALA A 238 16.34 15.25 3.54
CA ALA A 238 16.23 15.95 2.28
C ALA A 238 16.65 17.42 2.39
N PHE A 239 16.60 18.05 3.56
CA PHE A 239 16.84 19.50 3.70
C PHE A 239 15.89 20.32 2.79
N CYS A 240 14.59 20.10 2.96
CA CYS A 240 13.51 20.87 2.32
C CYS A 240 12.36 21.12 3.31
N ASP A 241 11.44 21.99 2.88
CA ASP A 241 10.15 22.13 3.53
C ASP A 241 9.20 21.00 3.10
N VAL A 242 8.29 20.60 3.99
CA VAL A 242 7.25 19.59 3.69
C VAL A 242 6.43 19.96 2.46
N LYS A 243 6.12 21.26 2.28
CA LYS A 243 5.36 21.76 1.12
C LYS A 243 6.09 21.54 -0.21
N GLU A 244 7.42 21.63 -0.20
CA GLU A 244 8.24 21.40 -1.40
C GLU A 244 8.16 19.92 -1.80
N PHE A 245 8.29 19.02 -0.84
CA PHE A 245 8.13 17.59 -1.08
C PHE A 245 6.71 17.23 -1.54
N GLU A 246 5.67 17.79 -0.92
CA GLU A 246 4.28 17.58 -1.36
C GLU A 246 4.03 18.08 -2.79
N LEU A 247 4.64 19.20 -3.19
CA LEU A 247 4.57 19.70 -4.55
C LEU A 247 5.28 18.74 -5.51
N PHE A 248 6.47 18.26 -5.14
CA PHE A 248 7.18 17.25 -5.90
C PHE A 248 6.33 15.99 -6.12
N CYS A 249 5.67 15.47 -5.08
CA CYS A 249 4.82 14.28 -5.21
C CYS A 249 3.72 14.45 -6.26
N LYS A 250 3.12 15.64 -6.35
CA LYS A 250 2.10 15.95 -7.36
C LYS A 250 2.68 16.03 -8.76
N ILE A 251 3.85 16.65 -8.91
CA ILE A 251 4.55 16.73 -10.19
C ILE A 251 4.93 15.32 -10.66
N TYR A 252 5.51 14.52 -9.77
CA TYR A 252 5.92 13.15 -10.06
C TYR A 252 4.73 12.26 -10.48
N GLN A 253 3.61 12.34 -9.76
CA GLN A 253 2.38 11.62 -10.14
C GLN A 253 1.89 12.00 -11.53
N HIS A 254 1.92 13.29 -11.86
CA HIS A 254 1.53 13.76 -13.19
C HIS A 254 2.49 13.30 -14.29
N GLU A 255 3.80 13.27 -14.02
CA GLU A 255 4.80 12.70 -14.93
C GLU A 255 4.55 11.21 -15.18
N GLU A 256 4.22 10.43 -14.14
CA GLU A 256 3.87 9.01 -14.30
C GLU A 256 2.59 8.80 -15.11
N GLU A 257 1.58 9.66 -14.96
CA GLU A 257 0.36 9.61 -15.77
C GLU A 257 0.65 9.89 -17.24
N ILE A 258 1.49 10.88 -17.53
CA ILE A 258 1.92 11.19 -18.90
C ILE A 258 2.68 9.99 -19.49
N LEU A 259 3.63 9.41 -18.77
CA LEU A 259 4.40 8.26 -19.25
C LEU A 259 3.50 7.06 -19.58
N LYS A 260 2.54 6.74 -18.70
CA LYS A 260 1.57 5.67 -18.96
C LYS A 260 0.74 5.93 -20.22
N SER A 261 0.32 7.18 -20.42
CA SER A 261 -0.44 7.54 -21.62
C SER A 261 0.35 7.42 -22.92
N ILE A 262 1.68 7.62 -22.86
CA ILE A 262 2.58 7.43 -23.99
C ILE A 262 2.74 5.94 -24.28
N GLU A 263 3.02 5.12 -23.25
CA GLU A 263 3.14 3.66 -23.39
C GLU A 263 1.87 3.04 -23.99
N GLU A 264 0.70 3.47 -23.53
CA GLU A 264 -0.60 3.04 -24.07
C GLU A 264 -0.81 3.47 -25.53
N ALA A 265 -0.24 4.61 -25.96
CA ALA A 265 -0.33 5.08 -27.34
C ALA A 265 0.65 4.34 -28.28
N GLU A 266 1.85 4.01 -27.80
CA GLU A 266 2.86 3.24 -28.57
C GLU A 266 2.41 1.81 -28.83
N ASP A 267 1.75 1.15 -27.87
CA ASP A 267 1.13 -0.17 -28.05
C ASP A 267 0.01 -0.19 -29.10
N LEU A 268 -0.54 0.98 -29.45
CA LEU A 268 -1.60 1.15 -30.46
C LEU A 268 -1.06 1.61 -31.82
N SER A 269 0.21 2.06 -31.91
CA SER A 269 0.81 2.61 -33.13
C SER A 269 1.71 1.61 -33.85
N ASP A 270 1.13 0.49 -34.32
CA ASP A 270 1.80 -0.44 -35.24
C ASP A 270 1.70 0.05 -36.72
N SER A 271 1.58 1.37 -36.93
CA SER A 271 1.49 2.00 -38.26
C SER A 271 2.55 3.10 -38.43
N ASP A 272 3.37 2.96 -39.47
CA ASP A 272 4.58 3.74 -39.78
C ASP A 272 4.43 5.27 -39.97
N ASP A 273 3.28 5.89 -39.66
CA ASP A 273 2.98 7.32 -39.89
C ASP A 273 2.75 8.15 -38.60
N ALA A 274 3.22 7.68 -37.44
CA ALA A 274 2.88 8.23 -36.11
C ALA A 274 3.76 9.33 -35.43
N PRO A 275 4.77 9.99 -36.03
CA PRO A 275 5.54 11.02 -35.28
C PRO A 275 4.74 12.29 -34.94
N SER A 276 3.74 12.66 -35.75
CA SER A 276 3.06 13.96 -35.65
C SER A 276 1.95 13.97 -34.57
N GLU A 277 1.27 12.85 -34.36
CA GLU A 277 0.09 12.81 -33.47
C GLU A 277 0.50 12.68 -32.00
N LEU A 278 1.58 11.95 -31.70
CA LEU A 278 2.18 11.88 -30.37
C LEU A 278 2.73 13.24 -29.92
N ALA A 279 3.38 13.99 -30.83
CA ALA A 279 3.85 15.33 -30.54
C ALA A 279 2.70 16.30 -30.22
N ASP A 280 1.61 16.26 -31.00
CA ASP A 280 0.42 17.09 -30.74
C ASP A 280 -0.30 16.69 -29.45
N TYR A 281 -0.33 15.40 -29.11
CA TYR A 281 -0.88 14.90 -27.84
C TYR A 281 -0.08 15.41 -26.63
N LEU A 282 1.26 15.31 -26.69
CA LEU A 282 2.16 15.81 -25.65
C LEU A 282 2.04 17.32 -25.49
N ILE A 283 1.97 18.05 -26.61
CA ILE A 283 1.76 19.51 -26.61
C ILE A 283 0.42 19.88 -25.96
N ARG A 284 -0.66 19.13 -26.22
CA ARG A 284 -1.97 19.39 -25.58
C ARG A 284 -1.96 19.10 -24.08
N HIS A 285 -1.34 18.00 -23.64
CA HIS A 285 -1.27 17.66 -22.22
C HIS A 285 -0.38 18.63 -21.43
N LEU A 286 0.73 19.08 -22.01
CA LEU A 286 1.59 20.09 -21.40
C LEU A 286 0.94 21.49 -21.38
N LYS A 287 0.23 21.89 -22.45
CA LYS A 287 -0.45 23.20 -22.53
C LYS A 287 -1.77 23.28 -21.76
N GLY A 288 -2.46 22.17 -21.54
CA GLY A 288 -3.72 22.12 -20.76
C GLY A 288 -3.58 22.62 -19.33
N ASN A 289 -2.36 22.61 -18.77
CA ASN A 289 -2.05 23.10 -17.43
C ASN A 289 -1.68 24.60 -17.35
N GLU A 290 -1.43 25.27 -18.48
CA GLU A 290 -1.12 26.71 -18.51
C GLU A 290 -2.38 27.58 -18.71
N ILE A 291 -3.43 27.07 -19.37
CA ILE A 291 -4.61 27.88 -19.73
C ILE A 291 -5.53 28.18 -18.53
N THR A 292 -5.53 27.33 -17.49
CA THR A 292 -6.37 27.59 -16.30
C THR A 292 -5.82 28.63 -15.33
N LYS A 293 -4.57 29.12 -15.54
CA LYS A 293 -3.97 30.16 -14.69
C LYS A 293 -4.02 31.57 -15.28
N THR A 294 -4.20 31.72 -16.59
CA THR A 294 -4.24 33.03 -17.25
C THR A 294 -5.64 33.61 -17.42
N GLU A 295 -6.70 32.80 -17.37
CA GLU A 295 -8.08 33.31 -17.55
C GLU A 295 -8.74 33.86 -16.27
N ASN A 296 -8.19 33.59 -15.08
CA ASN A 296 -8.75 34.11 -13.81
C ASN A 296 -8.19 35.47 -13.36
N ASN A 297 -7.32 36.12 -14.15
CA ASN A 297 -6.75 37.44 -13.82
C ASN A 297 -7.20 38.58 -14.75
N LEU A 298 -8.27 38.38 -15.53
CA LEU A 298 -8.80 39.41 -16.43
C LEU A 298 -10.24 39.86 -16.12
N HIS A 299 -10.82 39.45 -14.99
CA HIS A 299 -12.19 39.85 -14.59
C HIS A 299 -12.31 40.37 -13.15
N GLU A 300 -11.26 40.96 -12.59
CA GLU A 300 -11.39 41.87 -11.44
C GLU A 300 -10.51 43.12 -11.66
N ASN A 301 -11.06 44.10 -12.37
CA ASN A 301 -10.73 45.53 -12.27
C ASN A 301 -11.94 46.35 -12.76
#